data_AF-A0A452J183-F1
#
_entry.id   AF-A0A452J183-F1
#
_cell.length_a   1.000
_cell.length_b   1.000
_cell.length_c   1.000
_cell.angle_alpha   90.00
_cell.angle_beta   90.00
_cell.angle_gamma   90.00
#
_symmetry.space_group_name_H-M   'P 1'
#
loop_
_entity.id
_entity.type
_entity.pdbx_description
1 polymer ?
#
loop_
_entity_poly.entity_id
_entity_poly.type
_entity_poly.pdbx_seq_one_letter_code
_entity_poly.pdbx_strand_id
1 'polypeptide(L)'
;MNHDDPLSSFEVGDRVLVKHIQPGTLMFKGYTSFDEGSWAGVALDKPEGDHHGTYGGVKYFVCAKYFGIFVRPDQISHLLEDNEKKSKTRLEQEHTVQNDPALAGVGK
;
A
#
# COMPACT_ATOMS: atom_id res chain seq x y z
N MET A 1 -2.20 -26.95 1.13
CA MET A 1 -2.66 -25.60 0.74
C MET A 1 -1.44 -24.71 0.80
N ASN A 2 -1.01 -24.15 -0.34
CA ASN A 2 0.26 -23.43 -0.43
C ASN A 2 0.17 -22.16 0.41
N HIS A 3 0.86 -22.17 1.55
CA HIS A 3 0.84 -21.10 2.54
C HIS A 3 1.68 -19.87 2.12
N ASP A 4 2.12 -19.85 0.85
CA ASP A 4 3.12 -18.94 0.28
C ASP A 4 2.55 -18.09 -0.87
N ASP A 5 1.22 -17.99 -1.02
CA ASP A 5 0.67 -17.00 -1.96
C ASP A 5 0.81 -15.59 -1.34
N PRO A 6 1.71 -14.73 -1.86
CA PRO A 6 1.93 -13.40 -1.30
C PRO A 6 0.72 -12.47 -1.47
N LEU A 7 -0.27 -12.86 -2.27
CA LEU A 7 -1.53 -12.14 -2.49
C LEU A 7 -2.72 -12.81 -1.76
N SER A 8 -2.46 -13.72 -0.82
CA SER A 8 -3.48 -14.43 -0.05
C SER A 8 -4.39 -13.47 0.73
N SER A 9 -3.84 -12.37 1.25
CA SER A 9 -4.56 -11.35 2.03
C SER A 9 -5.35 -10.34 1.20
N PHE A 10 -5.39 -10.48 -0.13
CA PHE A 10 -6.09 -9.57 -1.03
C PHE A 10 -7.15 -10.30 -1.84
N GLU A 11 -8.26 -9.62 -2.15
CA GLU A 11 -9.34 -10.10 -3.00
C GLU A 11 -9.54 -9.18 -4.20
N VAL A 12 -9.92 -9.76 -5.34
CA VAL A 12 -10.31 -8.95 -6.50
C VAL A 12 -11.54 -8.13 -6.13
N GLY A 13 -11.47 -6.83 -6.37
CA GLY A 13 -12.44 -5.84 -5.90
C GLY A 13 -11.91 -4.97 -4.75
N ASP A 14 -10.84 -5.38 -4.07
CA ASP A 14 -10.27 -4.61 -2.97
C ASP A 14 -9.75 -3.25 -3.42
N ARG A 15 -9.90 -2.27 -2.53
CA ARG A 15 -9.28 -0.95 -2.66
C ARG A 15 -7.85 -1.03 -2.16
N VAL A 16 -6.92 -0.73 -3.04
CA VAL A 16 -5.48 -0.84 -2.77
C VAL A 16 -4.77 0.46 -3.07
N LEU A 17 -3.59 0.62 -2.47
CA LEU A 17 -2.67 1.71 -2.71
C LEU A 17 -1.39 1.16 -3.33
N VAL A 18 -1.16 1.48 -4.61
CA VAL A 18 0.04 1.06 -5.34
C VAL A 18 1.21 1.96 -4.97
N LYS A 19 2.35 1.35 -4.58
CA LYS A 19 3.59 2.02 -4.16
C LYS A 19 3.34 3.11 -3.11
N HIS A 20 2.34 2.92 -2.25
CA HIS A 20 1.90 3.87 -1.22
C HIS A 20 1.43 5.24 -1.75
N ILE A 21 1.13 5.40 -3.04
CA ILE A 21 0.80 6.70 -3.64
C ILE A 21 -0.46 6.64 -4.52
N GLN A 22 -0.60 5.60 -5.34
CA GLN A 22 -1.62 5.57 -6.40
C GLN A 22 -2.79 4.67 -6.00
N PRO A 23 -3.95 5.23 -5.63
CA PRO A 23 -5.11 4.43 -5.26
C PRO A 23 -5.74 3.76 -6.48
N GLY A 24 -6.29 2.58 -6.28
CA GLY A 24 -6.99 1.83 -7.31
C GLY A 24 -7.78 0.64 -6.76
N THR A 25 -8.35 -0.13 -7.68
CA THR A 25 -9.06 -1.38 -7.38
C THR A 25 -8.25 -2.55 -7.90
N LEU A 26 -8.04 -3.57 -7.05
CA LEU A 26 -7.42 -4.82 -7.47
C LEU A 26 -8.36 -5.57 -8.43
N MET A 27 -7.91 -5.81 -9.66
CA MET A 27 -8.71 -6.47 -10.70
C MET A 27 -8.21 -7.86 -11.05
N PHE A 28 -6.97 -8.18 -10.68
CA PHE A 28 -6.32 -9.45 -10.98
C PHE A 28 -5.29 -9.80 -9.91
N LYS A 29 -5.21 -11.07 -9.51
CA LYS A 29 -4.10 -11.63 -8.74
C LYS A 29 -3.69 -12.99 -9.29
N GLY A 30 -2.40 -13.21 -9.52
CA GLY A 30 -1.88 -14.51 -9.96
C GLY A 30 -0.72 -14.43 -10.94
N TYR A 31 -0.44 -15.56 -11.61
CA TYR A 31 0.62 -15.67 -12.61
C TYR A 31 0.24 -15.03 -13.95
N THR A 32 1.23 -14.53 -14.66
CA THR A 32 1.03 -13.93 -15.98
C THR A 32 1.87 -14.63 -17.04
N SER A 33 1.54 -14.41 -18.31
CA SER A 33 2.32 -14.95 -19.44
C SER A 33 3.53 -14.08 -19.80
N PHE A 34 3.67 -12.90 -19.21
CA PHE A 34 4.72 -11.95 -19.58
C PHE A 34 5.94 -12.00 -18.66
N ASP A 35 5.80 -12.50 -17.42
CA ASP A 35 6.91 -12.60 -16.48
C ASP A 35 6.57 -13.60 -15.35
N GLU A 36 7.59 -14.10 -14.67
CA GLU A 36 7.43 -15.09 -13.60
C GLU A 36 6.89 -14.48 -12.30
N GLY A 37 6.47 -15.35 -11.37
CA GLY A 37 5.95 -14.96 -10.06
C GLY A 37 4.51 -14.42 -10.07
N SER A 38 4.02 -14.11 -8.88
CA SER A 38 2.68 -13.52 -8.70
C SER A 38 2.68 -12.03 -9.06
N TRP A 39 1.58 -11.59 -9.64
CA TRP A 39 1.33 -10.21 -10.03
C TRP A 39 -0.04 -9.74 -9.55
N ALA A 40 -0.10 -8.47 -9.15
CA ALA A 40 -1.33 -7.75 -8.91
C ALA A 40 -1.63 -6.85 -10.11
N GLY A 41 -2.78 -7.05 -10.76
CA GLY A 41 -3.30 -6.14 -11.78
C GLY A 41 -4.30 -5.18 -11.16
N VAL A 42 -4.00 -3.88 -11.19
CA VAL A 42 -4.79 -2.84 -10.55
C VAL A 42 -5.37 -1.91 -11.61
N ALA A 43 -6.66 -1.58 -11.49
CA ALA A 43 -7.26 -0.44 -12.18
C ALA A 43 -7.11 0.79 -11.28
N LEU A 44 -6.20 1.69 -11.65
CA LEU A 44 -5.94 2.94 -10.94
C LEU A 44 -7.16 3.87 -11.03
N ASP A 45 -7.27 4.82 -10.10
CA ASP A 45 -8.34 5.82 -10.15
C ASP A 45 -8.10 6.91 -11.21
N LYS A 46 -6.87 7.05 -11.67
CA LYS A 46 -6.39 8.08 -12.60
C LYS A 46 -5.64 7.44 -13.78
N PRO A 47 -5.51 8.15 -14.92
CA PRO A 47 -4.81 7.65 -16.12
C PRO A 47 -3.28 7.67 -15.95
N GLU A 48 -2.77 6.99 -14.94
CA GLU A 48 -1.35 6.95 -14.56
C GLU A 48 -0.74 5.54 -14.71
N GLY A 49 -1.47 4.64 -15.38
CA GLY A 49 -1.05 3.29 -15.70
C GLY A 49 -0.64 3.13 -17.16
N ASP A 50 -0.29 1.90 -17.52
CA ASP A 50 0.39 1.61 -18.78
C ASP A 50 -0.53 0.94 -19.81
N HIS A 51 -1.62 0.30 -19.35
CA HIS A 51 -2.49 -0.52 -20.20
C HIS A 51 -3.98 -0.38 -19.88
N HIS A 52 -4.82 -1.11 -20.62
CA HIS A 52 -6.27 -1.21 -20.42
C HIS A 52 -6.68 -2.61 -19.90
N GLY A 53 -5.74 -3.29 -19.24
CA GLY A 53 -5.89 -4.67 -18.73
C GLY A 53 -5.47 -5.79 -19.71
N THR A 54 -4.96 -5.42 -20.89
CA THR A 54 -4.34 -6.33 -21.86
C THR A 54 -2.83 -6.10 -21.89
N TYR A 55 -2.02 -7.15 -21.81
CA TYR A 55 -0.57 -7.09 -21.95
C TYR A 55 -0.09 -8.20 -22.88
N GLY A 56 0.74 -7.86 -23.88
CA GLY A 56 1.22 -8.85 -24.86
C GLY A 56 0.12 -9.57 -25.65
N GLY A 57 -1.04 -8.94 -25.87
CA GLY A 57 -2.19 -9.54 -26.56
C GLY A 57 -3.08 -10.44 -25.68
N VAL A 58 -2.70 -10.70 -24.43
CA VAL A 58 -3.51 -11.45 -23.46
C VAL A 58 -4.29 -10.48 -22.59
N LYS A 59 -5.62 -10.68 -22.49
CA LYS A 59 -6.50 -9.89 -21.61
C LYS A 59 -6.58 -10.54 -20.24
N TYR A 60 -6.16 -9.81 -19.20
CA TYR A 60 -6.19 -10.25 -17.81
C TYR A 60 -7.36 -9.64 -17.05
N PHE A 61 -7.65 -8.36 -17.31
CA PHE A 61 -8.78 -7.63 -16.75
C PHE A 61 -9.23 -6.52 -17.72
N VAL A 62 -10.26 -5.77 -17.36
CA VAL A 62 -10.79 -4.66 -18.16
C VAL A 62 -10.73 -3.38 -17.34
N CYS A 63 -10.18 -2.32 -17.93
CA CYS A 63 -10.22 -0.97 -17.40
C CYS A 63 -10.09 0.05 -18.55
N ALA A 64 -10.19 1.35 -18.23
CA ALA A 64 -9.97 2.41 -19.20
C ALA A 64 -8.51 2.45 -19.68
N LYS A 65 -8.26 3.08 -20.83
CA LYS A 65 -6.92 3.22 -21.40
C LYS A 65 -6.03 4.04 -20.45
N TYR A 66 -4.86 3.50 -20.13
CA TYR A 66 -3.89 4.08 -19.18
C TYR A 66 -4.31 4.00 -17.71
N PHE A 67 -5.26 3.14 -17.34
CA PHE A 67 -5.65 2.94 -15.95
C PHE A 67 -5.11 1.62 -15.38
N GLY A 68 -4.78 0.65 -16.24
CA GLY A 68 -4.26 -0.63 -15.82
C GLY A 68 -2.77 -0.56 -15.52
N ILE A 69 -2.37 -1.13 -14.39
CA ILE A 69 -0.97 -1.37 -14.02
C ILE A 69 -0.80 -2.79 -13.48
N PHE A 70 0.34 -3.41 -13.76
CA PHE A 70 0.79 -4.63 -13.11
C PHE A 70 1.95 -4.33 -12.16
N VAL A 71 1.85 -4.79 -10.92
CA VAL A 71 2.88 -4.61 -9.89
C VAL A 71 3.11 -5.88 -9.08
N ARG A 72 4.24 -5.94 -8.38
CA ARG A 72 4.55 -7.05 -7.47
C ARG A 72 3.71 -6.98 -6.19
N PRO A 73 3.48 -8.11 -5.51
CA PRO A 73 2.67 -8.18 -4.29
C PRO A 73 3.13 -7.21 -3.19
N ASP A 74 4.44 -6.99 -3.03
CA ASP A 74 5.02 -6.06 -2.06
C ASP A 74 4.77 -4.58 -2.37
N GLN A 75 4.24 -4.28 -3.56
CA GLN A 75 3.98 -2.91 -4.02
C GLN A 75 2.53 -2.48 -3.85
N ILE A 76 1.67 -3.29 -3.21
CA ILE A 76 0.29 -2.91 -2.88
C ILE A 76 0.04 -3.02 -1.38
N SER A 77 -0.81 -2.13 -0.86
CA SER A 77 -1.37 -2.21 0.48
C SER A 77 -2.87 -1.98 0.46
N HIS A 78 -3.60 -2.47 1.46
CA HIS A 78 -5.02 -2.15 1.63
C HIS A 78 -5.19 -0.64 1.85
N LEU A 79 -6.08 -0.01 1.08
CA LEU A 79 -6.33 1.43 1.18
C LEU A 79 -7.05 1.82 2.48
N LEU A 80 -7.69 0.85 3.16
CA LEU A 80 -8.50 1.07 4.35
C LEU A 80 -7.78 0.80 5.69
N GLU A 81 -6.48 0.47 5.68
CA GLU A 81 -5.75 0.10 6.91
C GLU A 81 -4.86 1.19 7.52
N ASP A 82 -4.91 2.43 7.01
CA ASP A 82 -4.01 3.51 7.43
C ASP A 82 -4.51 4.39 8.59
N ASN A 83 -5.61 4.04 9.27
CA ASN A 83 -6.15 4.88 10.36
C ASN A 83 -5.78 4.45 11.79
N GLU A 84 -5.10 3.31 11.99
CA GLU A 84 -4.79 2.83 13.36
C GLU A 84 -3.31 2.62 13.67
N LYS A 85 -2.41 2.62 12.66
CA LYS A 85 -0.97 2.35 12.88
C LYS A 85 -0.10 3.62 12.94
N LYS A 86 -0.57 4.78 12.44
CA LYS A 86 0.17 6.06 12.49
C LYS A 86 -0.01 6.86 13.78
N SER A 87 -1.09 6.63 14.52
CA SER A 87 -1.41 7.37 15.75
C SER A 87 -0.57 6.93 16.97
N LYS A 88 0.09 5.76 16.92
CA LYS A 88 0.89 5.24 18.04
C LYS A 88 2.39 5.56 17.97
N THR A 89 2.90 6.16 16.89
CA THR A 89 4.34 6.50 16.78
C THR A 89 4.64 7.98 17.05
N ARG A 90 3.62 8.85 17.18
CA ARG A 90 3.81 10.30 17.39
C ARG A 90 3.49 10.79 18.81
N LEU A 91 2.89 9.94 19.67
CA LEU A 91 2.52 10.36 21.04
C LEU A 91 3.57 10.02 22.12
N GLU A 92 4.64 9.28 21.81
CA GLU A 92 5.68 8.94 22.80
C GLU A 92 6.91 9.88 22.77
N GLN A 93 6.92 10.92 21.92
CA GLN A 93 8.04 11.88 21.82
C GLN A 93 7.61 13.29 22.21
N GLU A 94 6.79 13.45 23.25
CA GLU A 94 6.48 14.78 23.83
C GLU A 94 6.20 14.65 25.34
N HIS A 95 7.15 14.09 26.11
CA HIS A 95 7.13 14.19 27.58
C HIS A 95 8.51 13.99 28.23
N THR A 96 9.51 14.79 27.83
CA THR A 96 10.66 15.08 28.71
C THR A 96 11.03 16.56 28.64
N VAL A 97 10.12 17.42 29.09
CA VAL A 97 10.52 18.72 29.66
C VAL A 97 10.62 18.46 31.16
N GLN A 98 11.83 18.16 31.64
CA GLN A 98 12.08 18.13 33.08
C GLN A 98 12.07 19.57 33.59
N ASN A 99 11.14 19.81 34.51
CA ASN A 99 11.01 21.06 35.25
C ASN A 99 12.00 21.05 36.43
N ASP A 100 12.86 22.06 36.51
CA ASP A 100 13.86 22.34 37.54
C ASP A 100 13.28 22.64 38.95
N PRO A 101 13.98 22.24 40.03
CA PRO A 101 14.00 23.06 41.24
C PRO A 101 15.37 23.05 41.95
N ALA A 102 16.32 23.88 41.50
CA ALA A 102 17.57 24.16 42.25
C ALA A 102 17.81 25.68 42.38
N LEU A 103 16.83 26.39 42.93
CA LEU A 103 17.04 27.69 43.55
C LEU A 103 16.40 27.68 44.94
N ALA A 104 17.14 27.17 45.92
CA ALA A 104 16.84 27.38 47.34
C ALA A 104 18.14 27.49 48.13
N GLY A 105 18.43 28.68 48.65
CA GLY A 105 19.29 28.86 49.83
C GLY A 105 20.64 29.56 49.60
N VAL A 106 20.62 30.89 49.50
CA VAL A 106 21.70 31.75 50.02
C VAL A 106 21.23 32.29 51.37
N GLY A 107 21.97 32.08 52.45
CA GLY A 107 21.58 32.59 53.77
C GLY A 107 22.53 32.31 54.92
N LYS A 108 23.55 33.17 55.02
CA LYS A 108 24.41 33.54 56.18
C LYS A 108 25.42 32.53 56.72
#